data_AF-A0A397SLQ1-F1
#
_entry.id   AF-A0A397SLQ1-F1
#
_cell.length_a   1.000
_cell.length_b   1.000
_cell.length_c   1.000
_cell.angle_alpha   90.00
_cell.angle_beta   90.00
_cell.angle_gamma   90.00
#
_symmetry.space_group_name_H-M   'P 1'
#
loop_
_entity.id
_entity.type
_entity.pdbx_description
1 polymer ?
#
loop_
_entity_poly.entity_id
_entity_poly.type
_entity_poly.pdbx_seq_one_letter_code
_entity_poly.pdbx_strand_id
1 'polypeptide(L)'
;MSSSSASTLAIPSFETAKGWGVEEVEAYLRSNQTKFSLNNNEIERIRDDGYNGSAFLNITKDKLLQLGLRGGPTTNIIKFVIQLNSQNDGPPRKHPRLVREDEEPMKWLEQSKDIPNIVINGNYVPGISEFSGFIKSGIFVDKSLFIMEFMVYGKKANLITRPHQFGKSTNLSMLHAFLAPSLTEGERTQKLNLFKGLRISKFEWFMKLHFGNWPIIHISFKDLNNKSWQLMLNSLGQRMSKLYENYRYILDDKKLSDTEENFFKKILNGTTDESYLIEALSSLAKYLYTYYDKCSIILIDDYDWPMEHTEKINYDDINSLFQFMYSSIAKDNEYVYKILFVGLLPLDQANFLSGLNNVEHYPMHILRSVHGRAYFSDMFGFTEEEVKFLLKKSKLNVELNKVRSYYNGYQTSTGIHIYNPHSVIKFLEKRIIKNYWINNSSAVTLIKCLKKCNQDIKRQLQNLFYSFYPILDNDSLSLVKAQLIPYLRYDILEKELKIDAIYTLLYYSGYLSVKTNNSINDKSEKEVVEQWGDNTTVELIIPNREVAEQWRQWIFEIIGIQ
;
A
#
# COMPACT_ATOMS: atom_id res chain seq x y z
N MET A 1 53.35 -48.53 -5.39
CA MET A 1 52.50 -47.76 -6.33
C MET A 1 51.69 -46.78 -5.49
N SER A 2 52.13 -45.53 -5.46
CA SER A 2 51.59 -44.48 -4.60
C SER A 2 50.22 -44.02 -5.07
N SER A 3 49.24 -44.16 -4.19
CA SER A 3 47.90 -43.58 -4.27
C SER A 3 47.98 -42.04 -4.24
N SER A 4 47.59 -41.36 -5.33
CA SER A 4 47.31 -39.93 -5.29
C SER A 4 45.81 -39.72 -5.10
N SER A 5 45.43 -39.42 -3.86
CA SER A 5 44.14 -38.86 -3.48
C SER A 5 43.81 -37.64 -4.35
N ALA A 6 42.71 -37.67 -5.08
CA ALA A 6 42.16 -36.49 -5.75
C ALA A 6 41.72 -35.50 -4.67
N SER A 7 42.58 -34.53 -4.36
CA SER A 7 42.27 -33.40 -3.51
C SER A 7 41.15 -32.59 -4.18
N THR A 8 39.93 -32.71 -3.67
CA THR A 8 38.87 -31.71 -3.91
C THR A 8 39.40 -30.36 -3.45
N LEU A 9 39.79 -29.50 -4.40
CA LEU A 9 40.13 -28.11 -4.13
C LEU A 9 38.97 -27.45 -3.36
N ALA A 10 39.31 -26.73 -2.29
CA ALA A 10 38.35 -26.01 -1.49
C ALA A 10 37.55 -25.03 -2.36
N ILE A 11 36.27 -24.86 -2.05
CA ILE A 11 35.41 -23.86 -2.71
C ILE A 11 36.04 -22.48 -2.45
N PRO A 12 36.36 -21.69 -3.48
CA PRO A 12 36.99 -20.38 -3.30
C PRO A 12 36.04 -19.40 -2.63
N SER A 13 36.60 -18.34 -2.04
CA SER A 13 35.80 -17.24 -1.51
C SER A 13 35.18 -16.42 -2.66
N PHE A 14 34.06 -15.73 -2.41
CA PHE A 14 33.46 -14.80 -3.38
C PHE A 14 34.48 -13.76 -3.89
N GLU A 15 35.26 -13.13 -3.01
CA GLU A 15 36.24 -12.11 -3.40
C GLU A 15 37.38 -12.71 -4.25
N THR A 16 37.80 -13.93 -3.94
CA THR A 16 38.78 -14.66 -4.76
C THR A 16 38.22 -14.94 -6.15
N ALA A 17 36.99 -15.45 -6.24
CA ALA A 17 36.35 -15.77 -7.52
C ALA A 17 36.07 -14.52 -8.36
N LYS A 18 35.74 -13.39 -7.72
CA LYS A 18 35.50 -12.11 -8.38
C LYS A 18 36.76 -11.51 -8.99
N GLY A 19 37.91 -11.72 -8.34
CA GLY A 19 39.22 -11.24 -8.79
C GLY A 19 39.83 -12.02 -9.97
N TRP A 20 39.22 -13.14 -10.39
CA TRP A 20 39.82 -13.98 -11.42
C TRP A 20 39.90 -13.33 -12.80
N GLY A 21 41.02 -13.54 -13.48
CA GLY A 21 41.15 -13.37 -14.93
C GLY A 21 40.48 -14.50 -15.72
N VAL A 22 40.41 -14.35 -17.05
CA VAL A 22 39.81 -15.36 -17.96
C VAL A 22 40.52 -16.72 -17.84
N GLU A 23 41.86 -16.71 -17.81
CA GLU A 23 42.68 -17.92 -17.68
C GLU A 23 42.49 -18.62 -16.32
N GLU A 24 42.19 -17.87 -15.26
CA GLU A 24 41.96 -18.42 -13.92
C GLU A 24 40.56 -19.06 -13.82
N VAL A 25 39.56 -18.47 -14.48
CA VAL A 25 38.23 -19.10 -14.65
C VAL A 25 38.38 -20.41 -15.43
N GLU A 26 39.12 -20.41 -16.54
CA GLU A 26 39.39 -21.62 -17.31
C GLU A 26 40.10 -22.69 -16.47
N ALA A 27 41.20 -22.34 -15.80
CA ALA A 27 41.98 -23.26 -14.98
C ALA A 27 41.14 -23.88 -13.86
N TYR A 28 40.26 -23.09 -13.24
CA TYR A 28 39.34 -23.57 -12.21
C TYR A 28 38.30 -24.54 -12.79
N LEU A 29 37.71 -24.23 -13.94
CA LEU A 29 36.74 -25.10 -14.61
C LEU A 29 37.37 -26.42 -15.08
N ARG A 30 38.61 -26.39 -15.59
CA ARG A 30 39.37 -27.61 -15.96
C ARG A 30 39.68 -28.47 -14.75
N SER A 31 40.11 -27.86 -13.65
CA SER A 31 40.40 -28.57 -12.39
C SER A 31 39.15 -29.18 -11.73
N ASN A 32 37.95 -28.69 -12.09
CA ASN A 32 36.66 -29.14 -11.56
C ASN A 32 35.74 -29.72 -12.66
N GLN A 33 36.32 -30.22 -13.75
CA GLN A 33 35.57 -30.65 -14.93
C GLN A 33 34.54 -31.74 -14.62
N THR A 34 34.88 -32.70 -13.76
CA THR A 34 33.98 -33.77 -13.31
C THR A 34 32.82 -33.24 -12.46
N LYS A 35 33.11 -32.29 -11.55
CA LYS A 35 32.11 -31.64 -10.68
C LYS A 35 31.06 -30.87 -11.50
N PHE A 36 31.47 -30.21 -12.58
CA PHE A 36 30.57 -29.47 -13.45
C PHE A 36 30.03 -30.32 -14.61
N SER A 37 30.56 -31.51 -14.85
CA SER A 37 30.22 -32.38 -15.98
C SER A 37 30.52 -31.74 -17.35
N LEU A 38 31.49 -30.82 -17.41
CA LEU A 38 31.89 -30.08 -18.62
C LEU A 38 32.78 -30.93 -19.53
N ASN A 39 32.72 -30.70 -20.84
CA ASN A 39 33.75 -31.16 -21.78
C ASN A 39 34.73 -30.01 -22.13
N ASN A 40 35.84 -30.34 -22.80
CA ASN A 40 36.87 -29.35 -23.11
C ASN A 40 36.35 -28.24 -24.02
N ASN A 41 35.51 -28.56 -25.01
CA ASN A 41 34.93 -27.57 -25.92
C ASN A 41 34.00 -26.59 -25.18
N GLU A 42 33.25 -27.05 -24.18
CA GLU A 42 32.38 -26.20 -23.35
C GLU A 42 33.19 -25.22 -22.48
N ILE A 43 34.36 -25.64 -22.01
CA ILE A 43 35.29 -24.78 -21.25
C ILE A 43 35.93 -23.75 -22.18
N GLU A 44 36.37 -24.17 -23.38
CA GLU A 44 36.96 -23.28 -24.38
C GLU A 44 35.99 -22.19 -24.82
N ARG A 45 34.71 -22.51 -25.03
CA ARG A 45 33.69 -21.50 -25.37
C ARG A 45 33.49 -20.45 -24.27
N ILE A 46 33.60 -20.82 -22.99
CA ILE A 46 33.52 -19.86 -21.89
C ILE A 46 34.77 -18.95 -21.89
N ARG A 47 35.94 -19.50 -22.18
CA ARG A 47 37.18 -18.74 -22.29
C ARG A 47 37.17 -17.80 -23.49
N ASP A 48 36.76 -18.28 -24.66
CA ASP A 48 36.74 -17.54 -25.93
C ASP A 48 35.74 -16.37 -25.87
N ASP A 49 34.64 -16.50 -25.11
CA ASP A 49 33.70 -15.40 -24.84
C ASP A 49 34.19 -14.43 -23.73
N GLY A 50 35.38 -14.66 -23.19
CA GLY A 50 36.08 -13.72 -22.31
C GLY A 50 35.55 -13.63 -20.88
N TYR A 51 34.96 -14.70 -20.33
CA TYR A 51 34.44 -14.69 -18.96
C TYR A 51 35.56 -14.64 -17.92
N ASN A 52 35.83 -13.44 -17.40
CA ASN A 52 36.59 -13.25 -16.17
C ASN A 52 35.71 -13.55 -14.92
N GLY A 53 36.30 -13.52 -13.74
CA GLY A 53 35.65 -13.85 -12.47
C GLY A 53 34.36 -13.07 -12.19
N SER A 54 34.39 -11.75 -12.41
CA SER A 54 33.23 -10.88 -12.24
C SER A 54 32.10 -11.21 -13.24
N ALA A 55 32.43 -11.45 -14.51
CA ALA A 55 31.46 -11.85 -15.52
C ALA A 55 30.89 -13.25 -15.24
N PHE A 56 31.74 -14.17 -14.79
CA PHE A 56 31.38 -15.53 -14.44
C PHE A 56 30.42 -15.59 -13.24
N LEU A 57 30.61 -14.75 -12.22
CA LEU A 57 29.70 -14.65 -11.08
C LEU A 57 28.32 -14.05 -11.42
N ASN A 58 28.20 -13.38 -12.56
CA ASN A 58 26.96 -12.80 -13.09
C ASN A 58 26.37 -13.60 -14.26
N ILE A 59 26.94 -14.77 -14.57
CA ILE A 59 26.52 -15.56 -15.72
C ILE A 59 25.11 -16.14 -15.51
N THR A 60 24.29 -16.10 -16.56
CA THR A 60 22.92 -16.61 -16.52
C THR A 60 22.81 -17.97 -17.19
N LYS A 61 21.78 -18.72 -16.80
CA LYS A 61 21.46 -20.01 -17.43
C LYS A 61 21.30 -19.86 -18.94
N ASP A 62 20.64 -18.80 -19.38
CA ASP A 62 20.32 -18.56 -20.79
C ASP A 62 21.58 -18.22 -21.59
N LYS A 63 22.51 -17.44 -21.02
CA LYS A 63 23.82 -17.17 -21.64
C LYS A 63 24.66 -18.43 -21.82
N LEU A 64 24.71 -19.31 -20.81
CA LEU A 64 25.42 -20.58 -20.92
C LEU A 64 24.81 -21.48 -22.01
N LEU A 65 23.48 -21.52 -22.14
CA LEU A 65 22.82 -22.25 -23.22
C LEU A 65 23.10 -21.61 -24.60
N GLN A 66 23.15 -20.29 -24.70
CA GLN A 66 23.53 -19.57 -25.93
C GLN A 66 24.98 -19.83 -26.36
N LEU A 67 25.89 -20.00 -25.39
CA LEU A 67 27.26 -20.48 -25.62
C LEU A 67 27.31 -21.98 -26.00
N GLY A 68 26.16 -22.64 -26.10
CA GLY A 68 26.04 -24.03 -26.53
C GLY A 68 26.44 -25.04 -25.47
N LEU A 69 26.39 -24.68 -24.17
CA LEU A 69 26.57 -25.66 -23.10
C LEU A 69 25.32 -26.53 -22.95
N ARG A 70 25.55 -27.78 -22.57
CA ARG A 70 24.47 -28.73 -22.27
C ARG A 70 23.75 -28.33 -20.96
N GLY A 71 22.47 -28.67 -20.87
CA GLY A 71 21.61 -28.26 -19.75
C GLY A 71 22.08 -28.72 -18.36
N GLY A 72 22.70 -29.91 -18.28
CA GLY A 72 23.30 -30.44 -17.04
C GLY A 72 24.47 -29.59 -16.55
N PRO A 73 25.55 -29.43 -17.35
CA PRO A 73 26.66 -28.55 -17.03
C PRO A 73 26.27 -27.12 -16.70
N THR A 74 25.36 -26.55 -17.48
CA THR A 74 24.79 -25.22 -17.22
C THR A 74 24.16 -25.14 -15.83
N THR A 75 23.39 -26.15 -15.42
CA THR A 75 22.75 -26.18 -14.10
C THR A 75 23.77 -26.28 -12.97
N ASN A 76 24.85 -27.05 -13.17
CA ASN A 76 25.91 -27.22 -12.18
C ASN A 76 26.73 -25.94 -11.99
N ILE A 77 27.07 -25.23 -13.08
CA ILE A 77 27.75 -23.92 -13.02
C ILE A 77 26.87 -22.92 -12.27
N ILE A 78 25.58 -22.81 -12.62
CA ILE A 78 24.68 -21.85 -11.98
C ILE A 78 24.51 -22.12 -10.48
N LYS A 79 24.41 -23.39 -10.07
CA LYS A 79 24.37 -23.75 -8.64
C LYS A 79 25.63 -23.29 -7.91
N PHE A 80 26.80 -23.45 -8.52
CA PHE A 80 28.07 -23.02 -7.96
C PHE A 80 28.20 -21.50 -7.87
N VAL A 81 27.79 -20.77 -8.90
CA VAL A 81 27.74 -19.30 -8.87
C VAL A 81 26.80 -18.79 -7.78
N ILE A 82 25.62 -19.41 -7.62
CA ILE A 82 24.70 -19.10 -6.51
C ILE A 82 25.37 -19.35 -5.16
N GLN A 83 26.09 -20.47 -5.01
CA GLN A 83 26.80 -20.81 -3.78
C GLN A 83 27.90 -19.79 -3.45
N LEU A 84 28.67 -19.33 -4.44
CA LEU A 84 29.67 -18.27 -4.26
C LEU A 84 29.01 -16.94 -3.89
N ASN A 85 27.94 -16.55 -4.59
CA ASN A 85 27.23 -15.30 -4.32
C ASN A 85 26.56 -15.28 -2.95
N SER A 86 26.19 -16.45 -2.39
CA SER A 86 25.64 -16.56 -1.02
C SER A 86 26.67 -16.40 0.10
N GLN A 87 27.97 -16.39 -0.21
CA GLN A 87 29.01 -16.09 0.79
C GLN A 87 29.12 -14.59 1.10
N ASN A 88 28.49 -13.74 0.30
CA ASN A 88 28.44 -12.29 0.46
C ASN A 88 27.02 -11.88 0.91
N ASP A 89 26.66 -12.18 2.17
CA ASP A 89 25.37 -11.80 2.75
C ASP A 89 25.32 -10.29 3.07
N GLY A 90 25.17 -9.50 2.01
CA GLY A 90 24.43 -8.23 2.01
C GLY A 90 23.01 -8.46 1.46
N PRO A 91 22.10 -7.47 1.56
CA PRO A 91 20.69 -7.65 1.22
C PRO A 91 20.50 -8.16 -0.22
N PRO A 92 19.49 -9.02 -0.49
CA PRO A 92 19.38 -9.75 -1.74
C PRO A 92 19.38 -8.86 -2.99
N ARG A 93 20.48 -8.91 -3.75
CA ARG A 93 20.58 -8.46 -5.14
C ARG A 93 19.91 -9.50 -6.06
N LYS A 94 18.59 -9.44 -6.15
CA LYS A 94 17.86 -10.03 -7.29
C LYS A 94 16.83 -9.01 -7.77
N HIS A 95 16.98 -8.57 -9.00
CA HIS A 95 15.85 -8.05 -9.77
C HIS A 95 14.75 -9.13 -9.75
N PRO A 96 13.48 -8.77 -9.45
CA PRO A 96 12.39 -9.72 -9.60
C PRO A 96 12.38 -10.21 -11.04
N ARG A 97 12.43 -11.54 -11.24
CA ARG A 97 11.85 -12.10 -12.45
C ARG A 97 10.39 -11.72 -12.39
N LEU A 98 9.95 -10.90 -13.33
CA LEU A 98 8.54 -10.71 -13.63
C LEU A 98 7.89 -12.10 -13.66
N VAL A 99 6.80 -12.24 -12.91
CA VAL A 99 5.93 -13.42 -12.99
C VAL A 99 5.74 -13.72 -14.47
N ARG A 100 5.98 -14.96 -14.90
CA ARG A 100 5.78 -15.37 -16.29
C ARG A 100 4.36 -14.96 -16.68
N GLU A 101 4.22 -14.26 -17.81
CA GLU A 101 2.92 -13.79 -18.34
C GLU A 101 1.92 -14.94 -18.56
N ASP A 102 2.39 -16.19 -18.52
CA ASP A 102 1.61 -17.40 -18.80
C ASP A 102 1.04 -18.13 -17.55
N GLU A 103 1.29 -17.67 -16.32
CA GLU A 103 0.61 -18.21 -15.13
C GLU A 103 -0.74 -17.52 -14.90
N GLU A 104 -1.81 -18.30 -14.68
CA GLU A 104 -3.10 -17.76 -14.21
C GLU A 104 -2.87 -16.87 -12.98
N PRO A 105 -3.08 -15.55 -13.09
CA PRO A 105 -2.76 -14.64 -12.00
C PRO A 105 -3.67 -14.90 -10.81
N MET A 106 -3.18 -14.60 -9.60
CA MET A 106 -3.91 -14.80 -8.34
C MET A 106 -4.21 -16.25 -7.94
N LYS A 107 -3.63 -17.28 -8.57
CA LYS A 107 -3.78 -18.68 -8.11
C LYS A 107 -3.44 -18.87 -6.62
N TRP A 108 -2.45 -18.12 -6.13
CA TRP A 108 -2.06 -18.06 -4.73
C TRP A 108 -3.15 -17.46 -3.81
N LEU A 109 -3.94 -16.51 -4.30
CA LEU A 109 -5.04 -15.92 -3.54
C LEU A 109 -6.19 -16.91 -3.41
N GLU A 110 -6.49 -17.67 -4.47
CA GLU A 110 -7.50 -18.73 -4.43
C GLU A 110 -7.09 -19.88 -3.50
N GLN A 111 -5.81 -20.26 -3.51
CA GLN A 111 -5.21 -21.19 -2.55
C GLN A 111 -5.22 -20.66 -1.10
N SER A 112 -5.44 -19.36 -0.92
CA SER A 112 -5.53 -18.71 0.38
C SER A 112 -6.97 -18.42 0.84
N LYS A 113 -7.99 -18.87 0.09
CA LYS A 113 -9.42 -18.74 0.46
C LYS A 113 -9.80 -19.54 1.72
N ASP A 114 -8.86 -20.26 2.32
CA ASP A 114 -9.04 -20.84 3.66
C ASP A 114 -9.36 -19.77 4.71
N ILE A 115 -10.25 -20.17 5.63
CA ILE A 115 -10.67 -19.57 6.90
C ILE A 115 -9.98 -18.24 7.26
N PRO A 116 -10.75 -17.15 7.50
CA PRO A 116 -10.22 -15.89 8.01
C PRO A 116 -9.24 -16.11 9.16
N ASN A 117 -7.99 -15.68 8.98
CA ASN A 117 -7.01 -15.77 10.03
C ASN A 117 -7.15 -14.57 10.96
N ILE A 118 -7.42 -14.83 12.24
CA ILE A 118 -7.63 -13.77 13.23
C ILE A 118 -6.75 -14.05 14.43
N VAL A 119 -5.89 -13.07 14.71
CA VAL A 119 -5.03 -13.03 15.89
C VAL A 119 -5.76 -12.26 16.99
N ILE A 120 -5.87 -12.89 18.17
CA ILE A 120 -6.49 -12.28 19.36
C ILE A 120 -5.49 -12.45 20.50
N ASN A 121 -4.72 -11.41 20.80
CA ASN A 121 -3.65 -11.43 21.81
C ASN A 121 -3.92 -10.49 23.00
N GLY A 122 -5.08 -9.84 23.05
CA GLY A 122 -5.46 -8.95 24.14
C GLY A 122 -6.69 -8.10 23.84
N ASN A 123 -6.96 -7.11 24.70
CA ASN A 123 -8.01 -6.13 24.49
C ASN A 123 -7.52 -5.04 23.53
N TYR A 124 -8.34 -4.68 22.54
CA TYR A 124 -8.00 -3.58 21.63
C TYR A 124 -7.76 -2.28 22.41
N VAL A 125 -6.70 -1.57 22.01
CA VAL A 125 -6.38 -0.26 22.57
C VAL A 125 -6.73 0.78 21.50
N PRO A 126 -7.73 1.64 21.75
CA PRO A 126 -8.16 2.63 20.78
C PRO A 126 -7.04 3.62 20.43
N GLY A 127 -6.88 3.93 19.15
CA GLY A 127 -5.89 4.91 18.69
C GLY A 127 -4.51 4.32 18.35
N ILE A 128 -4.27 3.03 18.61
CA ILE A 128 -3.13 2.34 18.03
C ILE A 128 -3.43 2.12 16.54
N SER A 129 -2.63 2.72 15.66
CA SER A 129 -2.62 2.43 14.22
C SER A 129 -1.47 1.50 13.83
N GLU A 130 -0.46 1.36 14.70
CA GLU A 130 0.72 0.55 14.45
C GLU A 130 0.41 -0.95 14.46
N PHE A 131 0.77 -1.62 13.37
CA PHE A 131 0.57 -3.06 13.17
C PHE A 131 1.17 -3.92 14.30
N SER A 132 2.37 -3.56 14.77
CA SER A 132 3.05 -4.26 15.86
C SER A 132 2.25 -4.25 17.16
N GLY A 133 1.56 -3.14 17.45
CA GLY A 133 0.65 -3.03 18.60
C GLY A 133 -0.57 -3.93 18.45
N PHE A 134 -1.25 -3.89 17.29
CA PHE A 134 -2.41 -4.74 17.02
C PHE A 134 -2.12 -6.22 17.17
N ILE A 135 -1.01 -6.69 16.60
CA ILE A 135 -0.61 -8.10 16.69
C ILE A 135 -0.30 -8.50 18.13
N LYS A 136 0.34 -7.63 18.93
CA LYS A 136 0.77 -8.00 20.28
C LYS A 136 -0.34 -7.91 21.33
N SER A 137 -1.27 -6.98 21.19
CA SER A 137 -2.21 -6.67 22.27
C SER A 137 -3.66 -6.50 21.86
N GLY A 138 -4.04 -6.73 20.60
CA GLY A 138 -5.41 -6.48 20.12
C GLY A 138 -6.08 -7.63 19.39
N ILE A 139 -7.18 -7.27 18.73
CA ILE A 139 -7.85 -8.08 17.70
C ILE A 139 -7.29 -7.62 16.36
N PHE A 140 -6.65 -8.53 15.63
CA PHE A 140 -6.14 -8.27 14.29
C PHE A 140 -6.75 -9.27 13.30
N VAL A 141 -7.42 -8.73 12.28
CA VAL A 141 -7.91 -9.50 11.14
C VAL A 141 -6.81 -9.48 10.08
N ASP A 142 -6.39 -10.67 9.65
CA ASP A 142 -5.22 -10.83 8.81
C ASP A 142 -5.44 -10.36 7.37
N LYS A 143 -4.95 -9.15 7.09
CA LYS A 143 -4.87 -8.54 5.76
C LYS A 143 -3.47 -8.62 5.14
N SER A 144 -2.58 -9.50 5.64
CA SER A 144 -1.17 -9.53 5.23
C SER A 144 -0.94 -9.78 3.74
N LEU A 145 -1.91 -10.39 3.04
CA LEU A 145 -1.86 -10.55 1.58
C LEU A 145 -1.92 -9.23 0.81
N PHE A 146 -2.33 -8.14 1.46
CA PHE A 146 -2.20 -6.79 0.91
C PHE A 146 -0.77 -6.49 0.44
N ILE A 147 0.24 -6.94 1.19
CA ILE A 147 1.66 -6.74 0.84
C ILE A 147 1.98 -7.44 -0.49
N MET A 148 1.52 -8.68 -0.66
CA MET A 148 1.73 -9.43 -1.90
C MET A 148 1.00 -8.77 -3.07
N GLU A 149 -0.25 -8.38 -2.86
CA GLU A 149 -1.07 -7.73 -3.89
C GLU A 149 -0.42 -6.41 -4.34
N PHE A 150 0.10 -5.61 -3.40
CA PHE A 150 0.79 -4.35 -3.70
C PHE A 150 2.12 -4.58 -4.43
N MET A 151 2.93 -5.53 -3.98
CA MET A 151 4.24 -5.79 -4.59
C MET A 151 4.11 -6.38 -5.98
N VAL A 152 3.13 -7.26 -6.22
CA VAL A 152 2.95 -7.94 -7.51
C VAL A 152 2.16 -7.09 -8.51
N TYR A 153 1.03 -6.49 -8.12
CA TYR A 153 0.12 -5.83 -9.06
C TYR A 153 0.10 -4.30 -8.99
N GLY A 154 0.60 -3.72 -7.89
CA GLY A 154 0.70 -2.27 -7.75
C GLY A 154 1.57 -1.67 -8.87
N LYS A 155 1.16 -0.52 -9.39
CA LYS A 155 1.91 0.29 -10.37
C LYS A 155 3.05 1.07 -9.68
N LYS A 156 3.76 1.91 -10.44
CA LYS A 156 4.79 2.80 -9.87
C LYS A 156 4.18 3.79 -8.88
N ALA A 157 3.03 4.39 -9.20
CA ALA A 157 2.29 5.25 -8.28
C ALA A 157 0.87 4.72 -8.09
N ASN A 158 0.45 4.54 -6.83
CA ASN A 158 -0.82 3.93 -6.45
C ASN A 158 -1.54 4.85 -5.47
N LEU A 159 -2.83 5.10 -5.70
CA LEU A 159 -3.70 5.83 -4.79
C LEU A 159 -4.83 4.93 -4.32
N ILE A 160 -4.93 4.67 -3.02
CA ILE A 160 -6.04 3.91 -2.43
C ILE A 160 -6.88 4.85 -1.57
N THR A 161 -8.11 5.12 -2.01
CA THR A 161 -9.08 5.90 -1.22
C THR A 161 -10.06 4.98 -0.50
N ARG A 162 -10.19 5.17 0.81
CA ARG A 162 -11.16 4.45 1.65
C ARG A 162 -11.69 5.40 2.72
N PRO A 163 -12.90 5.19 3.25
CA PRO A 163 -13.39 5.99 4.36
C PRO A 163 -12.47 5.93 5.59
N HIS A 164 -12.70 6.82 6.55
CA HIS A 164 -11.98 6.81 7.82
C HIS A 164 -12.16 5.48 8.55
N GLN A 165 -11.12 5.05 9.27
CA GLN A 165 -11.14 3.86 10.12
C GLN A 165 -11.23 2.51 9.37
N PHE A 166 -11.03 2.48 8.05
CA PHE A 166 -10.97 1.24 7.23
C PHE A 166 -9.60 0.52 7.27
N GLY A 167 -8.69 0.90 8.16
CA GLY A 167 -7.39 0.23 8.34
C GLY A 167 -6.26 0.75 7.44
N LYS A 168 -6.40 1.95 6.84
CA LYS A 168 -5.38 2.58 5.96
C LYS A 168 -3.99 2.61 6.59
N SER A 169 -3.84 3.34 7.69
CA SER A 169 -2.58 3.47 8.43
C SER A 169 -2.04 2.14 8.96
N THR A 170 -2.92 1.23 9.37
CA THR A 170 -2.53 -0.10 9.86
C THR A 170 -1.93 -0.96 8.75
N ASN A 171 -2.52 -0.92 7.55
CA ASN A 171 -1.98 -1.62 6.39
C ASN A 171 -0.62 -1.02 5.94
N LEU A 172 -0.46 0.30 5.97
CA LEU A 172 0.84 0.94 5.70
C LEU A 172 1.89 0.55 6.74
N SER A 173 1.54 0.55 8.03
CA SER A 173 2.42 0.13 9.12
C SER A 173 2.84 -1.34 8.98
N MET A 174 1.90 -2.22 8.60
CA MET A 174 2.17 -3.64 8.32
C MET A 174 3.14 -3.81 7.14
N LEU A 175 2.91 -3.07 6.05
CA LEU A 175 3.76 -3.10 4.86
C LEU A 175 5.18 -2.60 5.17
N HIS A 176 5.30 -1.49 5.92
CA HIS A 176 6.58 -1.00 6.44
C HIS A 176 7.28 -2.06 7.30
N ALA A 177 6.57 -2.66 8.28
CA ALA A 177 7.14 -3.66 9.17
C ALA A 177 7.63 -4.93 8.42
N PHE A 178 6.98 -5.29 7.31
CA PHE A 178 7.36 -6.44 6.49
C PHE A 178 8.55 -6.16 5.57
N LEU A 179 8.53 -5.03 4.88
CA LEU A 179 9.46 -4.75 3.78
C LEU A 179 10.73 -4.02 4.24
N ALA A 180 10.65 -3.17 5.26
CA ALA A 180 11.76 -2.32 5.69
C ALA A 180 12.95 -3.15 6.22
N PRO A 181 14.21 -2.82 5.87
CA PRO A 181 15.37 -3.53 6.36
C PRO A 181 15.46 -3.48 7.88
N SER A 182 16.19 -4.43 8.45
CA SER A 182 16.57 -4.40 9.86
C SER A 182 18.04 -4.05 9.96
N LEU A 183 18.41 -3.22 10.94
CA LEU A 183 19.81 -2.86 11.18
C LEU A 183 20.52 -3.93 12.02
N THR A 184 19.75 -4.73 12.77
CA THR A 184 20.26 -5.82 13.58
C THR A 184 19.50 -7.13 13.37
N GLU A 185 20.16 -8.26 13.66
CA GLU A 185 19.51 -9.58 13.59
C GLU A 185 18.40 -9.73 14.64
N GLY A 186 18.53 -9.05 15.79
CA GLY A 186 17.49 -9.00 16.83
C GLY A 186 16.21 -8.34 16.30
N GLU A 187 16.32 -7.20 15.63
CA GLU A 187 15.19 -6.53 14.98
C GLU A 187 14.57 -7.40 13.89
N ARG A 188 15.40 -8.06 13.07
CA ARG A 188 14.93 -8.99 12.01
C ARG A 188 14.09 -10.11 12.61
N THR A 189 14.59 -10.75 13.66
CA THR A 189 13.88 -11.84 14.37
C THR A 189 12.56 -11.33 14.97
N GLN A 190 12.57 -10.16 15.61
CA GLN A 190 11.36 -9.55 16.16
C GLN A 190 10.30 -9.26 15.09
N LYS A 191 10.69 -8.65 13.96
CA LYS A 191 9.79 -8.40 12.83
C LYS A 191 9.25 -9.71 12.27
N LEU A 192 10.08 -10.73 12.08
CA LEU A 192 9.65 -12.02 11.52
C LEU A 192 8.58 -12.68 12.40
N ASN A 193 8.72 -12.57 13.73
CA ASN A 193 7.74 -13.07 14.69
C ASN A 193 6.38 -12.38 14.59
N LEU A 194 6.29 -11.12 14.15
CA LEU A 194 5.01 -10.43 13.94
C LEU A 194 4.17 -11.05 12.81
N PHE A 195 4.83 -11.69 11.84
CA PHE A 195 4.18 -12.31 10.68
C PHE A 195 3.97 -13.82 10.86
N LYS A 196 4.47 -14.41 11.96
CA LYS A 196 4.32 -15.84 12.22
C LYS A 196 2.85 -16.21 12.31
N GLY A 197 2.43 -17.15 11.46
CA GLY A 197 1.06 -17.62 11.40
C GLY A 197 0.12 -16.73 10.60
N LEU A 198 0.58 -15.59 10.06
CA LEU A 198 -0.22 -14.79 9.11
C LEU A 198 -0.23 -15.45 7.72
N ARG A 199 -1.23 -15.14 6.90
CA ARG A 199 -1.44 -15.71 5.56
C ARG A 199 -0.23 -15.51 4.66
N ILE A 200 0.43 -14.35 4.73
CA ILE A 200 1.66 -14.09 3.98
C ILE A 200 2.80 -15.06 4.32
N SER A 201 2.87 -15.54 5.56
CA SER A 201 3.94 -16.47 5.99
C SER A 201 3.85 -17.85 5.34
N LYS A 202 2.69 -18.20 4.78
CA LYS A 202 2.50 -19.42 3.98
C LYS A 202 3.22 -19.35 2.62
N PHE A 203 3.59 -18.16 2.16
CA PHE A 203 4.26 -17.94 0.88
C PHE A 203 5.77 -17.78 1.08
N GLU A 204 6.46 -18.89 1.39
CA GLU A 204 7.90 -18.87 1.69
C GLU A 204 8.75 -18.20 0.59
N TRP A 205 8.39 -18.39 -0.68
CA TRP A 205 9.09 -17.77 -1.80
C TRP A 205 9.01 -16.24 -1.74
N PHE A 206 7.85 -15.71 -1.34
CA PHE A 206 7.60 -14.27 -1.24
C PHE A 206 8.32 -13.70 -0.01
N MET A 207 8.25 -14.41 1.12
CA MET A 207 9.01 -14.11 2.33
C MET A 207 10.51 -13.98 2.02
N LYS A 208 11.10 -14.99 1.35
CA LYS A 208 12.54 -15.00 1.00
C LYS A 208 12.93 -13.85 0.08
N LEU A 209 12.04 -13.42 -0.82
CA LEU A 209 12.34 -12.38 -1.81
C LEU A 209 12.15 -10.95 -1.27
N HIS A 210 11.11 -10.72 -0.47
CA HIS A 210 10.66 -9.37 -0.12
C HIS A 210 10.83 -8.98 1.35
N PHE A 211 10.87 -9.93 2.28
CA PHE A 211 10.93 -9.62 3.70
C PHE A 211 12.23 -8.89 4.09
N GLY A 212 12.09 -7.70 4.67
CA GLY A 212 13.21 -6.86 5.11
C GLY A 212 14.16 -6.43 3.99
N ASN A 213 13.68 -6.39 2.74
CA ASN A 213 14.53 -6.22 1.56
C ASN A 213 14.26 -4.90 0.80
N TRP A 214 13.52 -3.94 1.33
CA TRP A 214 13.20 -2.70 0.59
C TRP A 214 13.30 -1.48 1.50
N PRO A 215 14.16 -0.49 1.22
CA PRO A 215 14.14 0.78 1.94
C PRO A 215 12.74 1.42 1.85
N ILE A 216 12.16 1.82 2.99
CA ILE A 216 10.79 2.35 3.04
C ILE A 216 10.76 3.78 3.60
N ILE A 217 10.36 4.76 2.82
CA ILE A 217 10.08 6.11 3.34
C ILE A 217 8.60 6.16 3.71
N HIS A 218 8.26 6.26 4.99
CA HIS A 218 6.87 6.34 5.45
C HIS A 218 6.61 7.66 6.17
N ILE A 219 5.64 8.43 5.66
CA ILE A 219 5.23 9.71 6.22
C ILE A 219 3.71 9.85 6.19
N SER A 220 3.13 10.41 7.26
CA SER A 220 1.72 10.81 7.32
C SER A 220 1.63 12.34 7.31
N PHE A 221 0.65 12.95 6.65
CA PHE A 221 0.42 14.40 6.73
C PHE A 221 -0.73 14.80 7.65
N LYS A 222 -1.22 13.86 8.45
CA LYS A 222 -2.28 14.11 9.42
C LYS A 222 -1.88 15.14 10.49
N ASP A 223 -2.82 16.00 10.87
CA ASP A 223 -2.68 16.96 11.98
C ASP A 223 -1.54 17.99 11.76
N LEU A 224 -1.24 18.37 10.51
CA LEU A 224 -0.39 19.52 10.25
C LEU A 224 -1.04 20.80 10.77
N ASN A 225 -0.26 21.75 11.27
CA ASN A 225 -0.84 22.98 11.78
C ASN A 225 -1.43 23.82 10.63
N ASN A 226 -2.73 24.11 10.71
CA ASN A 226 -3.49 24.84 9.69
C ASN A 226 -3.85 26.29 10.09
N LYS A 227 -3.23 26.82 11.15
CA LYS A 227 -3.57 28.16 11.66
C LYS A 227 -2.98 29.30 10.84
N SER A 228 -1.88 29.06 10.12
CA SER A 228 -1.25 29.98 9.17
C SER A 228 -0.24 29.21 8.29
N TRP A 229 0.15 29.79 7.15
CA TRP A 229 1.16 29.20 6.25
C TRP A 229 2.46 28.84 6.98
N GLN A 230 3.02 29.79 7.72
CA GLN A 230 4.26 29.58 8.45
C GLN A 230 4.16 28.45 9.50
N LEU A 231 3.01 28.34 10.18
CA LEU A 231 2.82 27.27 11.15
C LEU A 231 2.69 25.89 10.47
N MET A 232 2.09 25.83 9.28
CA MET A 232 2.06 24.62 8.46
C MET A 232 3.48 24.21 8.05
N LEU A 233 4.28 25.15 7.52
CA LEU A 233 5.68 24.90 7.16
C LEU A 233 6.51 24.43 8.36
N ASN A 234 6.32 25.04 9.54
CA ASN A 234 6.97 24.59 10.78
C ASN A 234 6.60 23.14 11.12
N SER A 235 5.31 22.80 11.03
CA SER A 235 4.81 21.45 11.33
C SER A 235 5.30 20.41 10.33
N LEU A 236 5.36 20.78 9.05
CA LEU A 236 5.89 19.96 7.97
C LEU A 236 7.40 19.74 8.15
N GLY A 237 8.16 20.80 8.45
CA GLY A 237 9.59 20.74 8.74
C GLY A 237 9.93 19.85 9.93
N GLN A 238 9.16 19.94 11.03
CA GLN A 238 9.29 19.02 12.16
C GLN A 238 9.05 17.57 11.77
N ARG A 239 8.08 17.33 10.88
CA ARG A 239 7.77 15.98 10.40
C ARG A 239 8.87 15.40 9.52
N MET A 240 9.44 16.22 8.64
CA MET A 240 10.60 15.86 7.81
C MET A 240 11.84 15.60 8.68
N SER A 241 12.11 16.46 9.67
CA SER A 241 13.18 16.25 10.65
C SER A 241 13.04 14.91 11.36
N LYS A 242 11.83 14.58 11.86
CA LYS A 242 11.58 13.30 12.53
C LYS A 242 11.75 12.10 11.59
N LEU A 243 11.34 12.23 10.33
CA LEU A 243 11.57 11.21 9.30
C LEU A 243 13.07 10.99 9.07
N TYR A 244 13.85 12.05 8.90
CA TYR A 244 15.30 11.99 8.68
C TYR A 244 16.06 11.43 9.89
N GLU A 245 15.60 11.69 11.10
CA GLU A 245 16.20 11.14 12.32
C GLU A 245 16.16 9.60 12.32
N ASN A 246 15.11 8.97 11.77
CA ASN A 246 15.06 7.51 11.62
C ASN A 246 16.15 6.96 10.69
N TYR A 247 16.76 7.81 9.87
CA TYR A 247 17.78 7.48 8.88
C TYR A 247 19.15 8.07 9.20
N ARG A 248 19.34 8.59 10.41
CA ARG A 248 20.58 9.25 10.85
C ARG A 248 21.82 8.38 10.65
N TYR A 249 21.68 7.07 10.81
CA TYR A 249 22.75 6.07 10.64
C TYR A 249 23.41 6.09 9.25
N ILE A 250 22.76 6.65 8.23
CA ILE A 250 23.32 6.78 6.88
C ILE A 250 24.53 7.72 6.88
N LEU A 251 24.55 8.72 7.76
CA LEU A 251 25.66 9.66 7.88
C LEU A 251 26.95 8.99 8.37
N ASP A 252 26.84 7.89 9.12
CA ASP A 252 27.99 7.20 9.68
C ASP A 252 28.82 6.45 8.61
N ASP A 253 28.21 6.12 7.48
CA ASP A 253 28.83 5.38 6.36
C ASP A 253 29.70 6.25 5.45
N LYS A 254 29.63 7.59 5.58
CA LYS A 254 30.45 8.57 4.83
C LYS A 254 30.46 8.40 3.30
N LYS A 255 29.41 7.79 2.74
CA LYS A 255 29.23 7.65 1.28
C LYS A 255 28.55 8.87 0.64
N LEU A 256 27.89 9.70 1.44
CA LEU A 256 27.29 10.94 0.96
C LEU A 256 28.39 11.98 0.70
N SER A 257 28.21 12.78 -0.34
CA SER A 257 29.07 13.95 -0.58
C SER A 257 28.79 15.06 0.46
N ASP A 258 29.73 16.00 0.63
CA ASP A 258 29.58 17.10 1.58
C ASP A 258 28.29 17.91 1.37
N THR A 259 27.86 18.09 0.11
CA THR A 259 26.62 18.81 -0.22
C THR A 259 25.38 18.04 0.20
N GLU A 260 25.36 16.72 -0.01
CA GLU A 260 24.27 15.83 0.40
C GLU A 260 24.17 15.70 1.92
N GLU A 261 25.31 15.58 2.60
CA GLU A 261 25.38 15.55 4.06
C GLU A 261 24.89 16.87 4.66
N ASN A 262 25.26 18.01 4.07
CA ASN A 262 24.76 19.32 4.50
C ASN A 262 23.25 19.46 4.28
N PHE A 263 22.72 18.99 3.15
CA PHE A 263 21.28 18.96 2.91
C PHE A 263 20.56 18.09 3.95
N PHE A 264 21.08 16.88 4.20
CA PHE A 264 20.54 15.96 5.19
C PHE A 264 20.48 16.61 6.58
N LYS A 265 21.60 17.21 7.02
CA LYS A 265 21.69 17.90 8.31
C LYS A 265 20.75 19.10 8.41
N LYS A 266 20.54 19.84 7.31
CA LYS A 266 19.59 20.97 7.29
C LYS A 266 18.15 20.50 7.50
N ILE A 267 17.72 19.40 6.88
CA ILE A 267 16.39 18.82 7.14
C ILE A 267 16.31 18.29 8.59
N LEU A 268 17.34 17.56 9.02
CA LEU A 268 17.42 16.94 10.34
C LEU A 268 17.29 17.97 11.47
N ASN A 269 17.97 19.11 11.34
CA ASN A 269 17.92 20.22 12.32
C ASN A 269 16.62 21.04 12.25
N GLY A 270 15.74 20.75 11.28
CA GLY A 270 14.52 21.47 11.02
C GLY A 270 14.72 22.64 10.06
N THR A 271 13.81 22.77 9.10
CA THR A 271 13.77 23.90 8.16
C THR A 271 12.34 24.20 7.74
N THR A 272 12.09 25.44 7.34
CA THR A 272 10.83 25.91 6.75
C THR A 272 11.02 26.36 5.31
N ASP A 273 12.22 26.15 4.77
CA ASP A 273 12.58 26.48 3.40
C ASP A 273 11.84 25.52 2.46
N GLU A 274 10.90 26.06 1.67
CA GLU A 274 10.02 25.29 0.81
C GLU A 274 10.79 24.42 -0.18
N SER A 275 11.92 24.91 -0.71
CA SER A 275 12.75 24.15 -1.65
C SER A 275 13.31 22.89 -1.00
N TYR A 276 13.75 23.01 0.26
CA TYR A 276 14.25 21.86 1.03
C TYR A 276 13.13 20.88 1.36
N LEU A 277 11.94 21.37 1.71
CA LEU A 277 10.78 20.52 2.03
C LEU A 277 10.27 19.76 0.80
N ILE A 278 10.22 20.41 -0.36
CA ILE A 278 9.84 19.82 -1.65
C ILE A 278 10.79 18.67 -2.04
N GLU A 279 12.10 18.87 -1.85
CA GLU A 279 13.12 17.90 -2.25
C GLU A 279 13.44 16.85 -1.18
N ALA A 280 12.92 16.99 0.04
CA ALA A 280 13.28 16.13 1.17
C ALA A 280 13.02 14.65 0.90
N LEU A 281 11.85 14.27 0.41
CA LEU A 281 11.52 12.86 0.17
C LEU A 281 12.34 12.26 -0.98
N SER A 282 12.54 13.03 -2.05
CA SER A 282 13.34 12.64 -3.22
C SER A 282 14.82 12.44 -2.84
N SER A 283 15.38 13.40 -2.12
CA SER A 283 16.75 13.36 -1.61
C SER A 283 16.96 12.18 -0.67
N LEU A 284 16.04 11.92 0.25
CA LEU A 284 16.12 10.77 1.13
C LEU A 284 16.11 9.44 0.36
N ALA A 285 15.30 9.32 -0.70
CA ALA A 285 15.28 8.13 -1.55
C ALA A 285 16.64 7.91 -2.23
N LYS A 286 17.28 8.98 -2.71
CA LYS A 286 18.65 8.94 -3.24
C LYS A 286 19.66 8.49 -2.19
N TYR A 287 19.61 9.05 -0.98
CA TYR A 287 20.54 8.69 0.10
C TYR A 287 20.39 7.22 0.51
N LEU A 288 19.15 6.72 0.56
CA LEU A 288 18.86 5.31 0.80
C LEU A 288 19.37 4.43 -0.34
N TYR A 289 19.28 4.88 -1.59
CA TYR A 289 19.86 4.17 -2.72
C TYR A 289 21.39 4.08 -2.58
N THR A 290 22.08 5.18 -2.25
CA THR A 290 23.53 5.17 -2.01
C THR A 290 23.94 4.21 -0.89
N TYR A 291 23.14 4.13 0.16
CA TYR A 291 23.42 3.26 1.31
C TYR A 291 23.12 1.77 1.02
N TYR A 292 21.95 1.48 0.47
CA TYR A 292 21.43 0.11 0.29
C TYR A 292 21.61 -0.48 -1.12
N ASP A 293 22.04 0.33 -2.10
CA ASP A 293 22.08 -0.03 -3.53
C ASP A 293 20.72 -0.53 -4.02
N LYS A 294 19.65 0.15 -3.57
CA LYS A 294 18.27 -0.28 -3.79
C LYS A 294 17.27 0.86 -3.77
N CYS A 295 16.39 0.89 -4.76
CA CYS A 295 15.32 1.85 -4.86
C CYS A 295 14.33 1.73 -3.69
N SER A 296 13.87 2.88 -3.20
CA SER A 296 12.96 2.98 -2.05
C SER A 296 11.49 2.79 -2.46
N ILE A 297 10.67 2.30 -1.53
CA ILE A 297 9.21 2.40 -1.61
C ILE A 297 8.76 3.54 -0.71
N ILE A 298 7.91 4.43 -1.22
CA ILE A 298 7.40 5.58 -0.47
C ILE A 298 5.94 5.34 -0.10
N LEU A 299 5.62 5.46 1.19
CA LEU A 299 4.28 5.32 1.76
C LEU A 299 3.82 6.67 2.30
N ILE A 300 2.72 7.19 1.76
CA ILE A 300 2.17 8.49 2.12
C ILE A 300 0.76 8.29 2.68
N ASP A 301 0.62 8.51 3.98
CA ASP A 301 -0.66 8.45 4.70
C ASP A 301 -1.29 9.84 4.81
N ASP A 302 -2.62 9.88 4.81
CA ASP A 302 -3.42 11.11 4.91
C ASP A 302 -2.93 12.20 3.94
N TYR A 303 -2.63 11.82 2.69
CA TYR A 303 -2.04 12.70 1.68
C TYR A 303 -2.90 13.94 1.33
N ASP A 304 -4.21 13.80 1.51
CA ASP A 304 -5.23 14.81 1.24
C ASP A 304 -5.55 15.70 2.43
N TRP A 305 -5.05 15.35 3.63
CA TRP A 305 -5.27 16.11 4.87
C TRP A 305 -4.92 17.61 4.76
N PRO A 306 -3.77 18.00 4.16
CA PRO A 306 -3.42 19.43 4.03
C PRO A 306 -4.46 20.22 3.24
N MET A 307 -5.09 19.57 2.26
CA MET A 307 -6.05 20.18 1.34
C MET A 307 -7.46 20.29 1.94
N GLU A 308 -7.79 19.46 2.94
CA GLU A 308 -9.06 19.57 3.68
C GLU A 308 -9.08 20.80 4.60
N HIS A 309 -7.92 21.28 5.04
CA HIS A 309 -7.78 22.18 6.19
C HIS A 309 -7.27 23.58 5.80
N THR A 310 -7.81 24.19 4.74
CA THR A 310 -7.28 25.44 4.16
C THR A 310 -7.91 26.73 4.69
N GLU A 311 -8.76 26.71 5.72
CA GLU A 311 -9.56 27.88 6.13
C GLU A 311 -8.78 29.18 6.42
N LYS A 312 -7.50 29.06 6.79
CA LYS A 312 -6.63 30.20 7.16
C LYS A 312 -5.40 30.33 6.26
N ILE A 313 -5.36 29.59 5.16
CA ILE A 313 -4.19 29.48 4.27
C ILE A 313 -4.71 29.47 2.83
N ASN A 314 -3.97 30.07 1.89
CA ASN A 314 -4.35 29.99 0.49
C ASN A 314 -4.28 28.53 0.01
N TYR A 315 -5.38 28.03 -0.56
CA TYR A 315 -5.49 26.66 -1.09
C TYR A 315 -4.44 26.38 -2.18
N ASP A 316 -4.20 27.35 -3.06
CA ASP A 316 -3.28 27.18 -4.19
C ASP A 316 -1.80 27.17 -3.75
N ASP A 317 -1.46 27.83 -2.63
CA ASP A 317 -0.12 27.75 -2.03
C ASP A 317 0.15 26.34 -1.48
N ILE A 318 -0.81 25.75 -0.75
CA ILE A 318 -0.73 24.37 -0.25
C ILE A 318 -0.68 23.40 -1.43
N ASN A 319 -1.57 23.59 -2.42
CA ASN A 319 -1.60 22.77 -3.63
C ASN A 319 -0.23 22.76 -4.32
N SER A 320 0.37 23.94 -4.52
CA SER A 320 1.67 24.07 -5.19
C SER A 320 2.78 23.36 -4.43
N LEU A 321 2.91 23.58 -3.12
CA LEU A 321 3.95 22.95 -2.29
C LEU A 321 3.89 21.41 -2.37
N PHE A 322 2.71 20.83 -2.16
CA PHE A 322 2.54 19.37 -2.17
C PHE A 322 2.61 18.79 -3.59
N GLN A 323 2.09 19.50 -4.59
CA GLN A 323 2.24 19.11 -6.00
C GLN A 323 3.72 18.99 -6.37
N PHE A 324 4.54 20.00 -6.05
CA PHE A 324 5.98 19.94 -6.33
C PHE A 324 6.67 18.82 -5.55
N MET A 325 6.33 18.63 -4.27
CA MET A 325 6.87 17.55 -3.44
C MET A 325 6.52 16.16 -3.98
N TYR A 326 5.30 15.94 -4.45
CA TYR A 326 4.91 14.65 -5.03
C TYR A 326 5.52 14.46 -6.42
N SER A 327 5.63 15.53 -7.21
CA SER A 327 6.32 15.50 -8.50
C SER A 327 7.77 15.04 -8.36
N SER A 328 8.50 15.56 -7.36
CA SER A 328 9.93 15.26 -7.14
C SER A 328 10.20 13.78 -6.86
N ILE A 329 9.25 13.06 -6.25
CA ILE A 329 9.41 11.64 -5.93
C ILE A 329 8.97 10.68 -7.04
N ALA A 330 8.23 11.14 -8.05
CA ALA A 330 7.68 10.23 -9.07
C ALA A 330 8.15 10.49 -10.49
N LYS A 331 8.27 11.76 -10.89
CA LYS A 331 8.70 12.15 -12.23
C LYS A 331 10.20 11.93 -12.36
N ASP A 332 10.59 11.01 -13.23
CA ASP A 332 11.99 10.70 -13.56
C ASP A 332 12.89 10.37 -12.37
N ASN A 333 12.30 10.01 -11.22
CA ASN A 333 13.05 9.57 -10.04
C ASN A 333 13.39 8.08 -10.17
N GLU A 334 14.67 7.79 -10.44
CA GLU A 334 15.23 6.44 -10.57
C GLU A 334 15.45 5.75 -9.22
N TYR A 335 15.47 6.50 -8.12
CA TYR A 335 15.70 5.98 -6.76
C TYR A 335 14.40 5.50 -6.09
N VAL A 336 13.25 5.63 -6.76
CA VAL A 336 11.94 5.24 -6.25
C VAL A 336 11.35 4.10 -7.05
N TYR A 337 11.12 2.97 -6.37
CA TYR A 337 10.53 1.76 -6.94
C TYR A 337 9.01 1.86 -7.06
N LYS A 338 8.32 2.19 -5.96
CA LYS A 338 6.86 2.36 -5.90
C LYS A 338 6.47 3.42 -4.88
N ILE A 339 5.33 4.05 -5.12
CA ILE A 339 4.67 5.00 -4.22
C ILE A 339 3.26 4.51 -3.94
N LEU A 340 2.86 4.59 -2.67
CA LEU A 340 1.51 4.30 -2.22
C LEU A 340 0.97 5.49 -1.42
N PHE A 341 -0.01 6.16 -2.00
CA PHE A 341 -0.85 7.16 -1.34
C PHE A 341 -2.09 6.47 -0.78
N VAL A 342 -2.43 6.77 0.47
CA VAL A 342 -3.73 6.42 1.04
C VAL A 342 -4.37 7.65 1.65
N GLY A 343 -5.68 7.82 1.44
CA GLY A 343 -6.40 9.02 1.87
C GLY A 343 -7.91 8.87 1.75
N LEU A 344 -8.61 9.99 1.83
CA LEU A 344 -10.07 10.05 1.76
C LEU A 344 -10.55 10.37 0.34
N LEU A 345 -10.24 11.55 -0.16
CA LEU A 345 -10.70 12.04 -1.46
C LEU A 345 -9.66 11.76 -2.53
N PRO A 346 -10.08 11.39 -3.76
CA PRO A 346 -9.21 11.48 -4.92
C PRO A 346 -9.07 12.95 -5.32
N LEU A 347 -8.13 13.64 -4.68
CA LEU A 347 -7.77 14.99 -5.08
C LEU A 347 -7.38 15.04 -6.55
N ASP A 348 -7.62 16.18 -7.19
CA ASP A 348 -7.46 16.41 -8.62
C ASP A 348 -6.16 15.82 -9.17
N GLN A 349 -6.27 14.70 -9.90
CA GLN A 349 -5.10 14.03 -10.44
C GLN A 349 -4.46 14.82 -11.58
N ALA A 350 -5.25 15.67 -12.26
CA ALA A 350 -4.79 16.52 -13.35
C ALA A 350 -4.10 17.79 -12.86
N ASN A 351 -4.23 18.16 -11.57
CA ASN A 351 -3.48 19.27 -10.96
C ASN A 351 -2.64 18.86 -9.74
N PHE A 352 -3.23 18.35 -8.67
CA PHE A 352 -2.50 18.05 -7.42
C PHE A 352 -1.52 16.89 -7.55
N LEU A 353 -1.90 15.86 -8.32
CA LEU A 353 -1.04 14.70 -8.60
C LEU A 353 -0.49 14.71 -10.03
N SER A 354 -0.59 15.82 -10.76
CA SER A 354 -0.30 15.84 -12.20
C SER A 354 1.17 15.65 -12.56
N GLY A 355 2.09 15.96 -11.63
CA GLY A 355 3.48 15.60 -11.79
C GLY A 355 3.77 14.11 -11.54
N LEU A 356 2.80 13.34 -11.04
CA LEU A 356 2.87 11.89 -10.96
C LEU A 356 2.32 11.31 -12.28
N ASN A 357 3.18 11.06 -13.26
CA ASN A 357 2.76 10.35 -14.48
C ASN A 357 2.14 8.99 -14.10
N ASN A 358 0.86 8.78 -14.45
CA ASN A 358 0.12 7.52 -14.31
C ASN A 358 -0.13 7.04 -12.87
N VAL A 359 -0.69 7.89 -11.99
CA VAL A 359 -1.22 7.41 -10.69
C VAL A 359 -2.42 6.50 -10.91
N GLU A 360 -2.28 5.26 -10.48
CA GLU A 360 -3.36 4.29 -10.54
C GLU A 360 -4.25 4.43 -9.29
N HIS A 361 -5.50 4.84 -9.47
CA HIS A 361 -6.47 5.04 -8.38
C HIS A 361 -7.36 3.83 -8.16
N TYR A 362 -7.39 3.33 -6.93
CA TYR A 362 -8.17 2.16 -6.53
C TYR A 362 -9.28 2.55 -5.53
N PRO A 363 -10.37 3.21 -5.96
CA PRO A 363 -11.53 3.45 -5.10
C PRO A 363 -12.32 2.14 -4.88
N MET A 364 -13.29 2.18 -3.96
CA MET A 364 -14.08 1.00 -3.61
C MET A 364 -15.07 0.57 -4.71
N HIS A 365 -15.54 1.51 -5.54
CA HIS A 365 -16.60 1.30 -6.53
C HIS A 365 -16.10 0.94 -7.96
N ILE A 366 -14.79 1.02 -8.24
CA ILE A 366 -14.24 0.67 -9.58
C ILE A 366 -13.68 -0.75 -9.57
N LEU A 367 -13.91 -1.51 -10.65
CA LEU A 367 -13.27 -2.80 -10.89
C LEU A 367 -12.01 -2.62 -11.75
N ARG A 368 -10.84 -2.38 -11.14
CA ARG A 368 -9.55 -2.30 -11.87
C ARG A 368 -8.87 -3.66 -12.12
N SER A 369 -9.64 -4.75 -12.14
CA SER A 369 -9.10 -6.12 -12.21
C SER A 369 -8.87 -6.59 -13.64
N VAL A 370 -7.93 -7.52 -13.82
CA VAL A 370 -7.82 -8.30 -15.07
C VAL A 370 -8.62 -9.63 -15.00
N HIS A 371 -9.19 -10.01 -13.85
CA HIS A 371 -9.77 -11.35 -13.64
C HIS A 371 -10.99 -11.37 -12.71
N GLY A 372 -11.87 -10.36 -12.81
CA GLY A 372 -13.13 -10.33 -12.05
C GLY A 372 -13.00 -10.06 -10.55
N ARG A 373 -11.83 -9.62 -10.05
CA ARG A 373 -11.63 -9.20 -8.64
C ARG A 373 -10.99 -7.82 -8.51
N ALA A 374 -11.67 -6.86 -7.92
CA ALA A 374 -11.12 -5.53 -7.71
C ALA A 374 -9.88 -5.55 -6.79
N TYR A 375 -8.78 -5.00 -7.31
CA TYR A 375 -7.53 -4.93 -6.55
C TYR A 375 -7.72 -4.17 -5.24
N PHE A 376 -7.17 -4.70 -4.16
CA PHE A 376 -7.22 -4.16 -2.79
C PHE A 376 -8.62 -3.99 -2.19
N SER A 377 -9.68 -4.48 -2.85
CA SER A 377 -11.06 -4.15 -2.49
C SER A 377 -11.48 -4.68 -1.11
N ASP A 378 -11.06 -5.90 -0.78
CA ASP A 378 -11.30 -6.60 0.50
C ASP A 378 -10.09 -6.56 1.45
N MET A 379 -9.04 -5.82 1.09
CA MET A 379 -7.84 -5.64 1.93
C MET A 379 -8.01 -4.53 2.97
N PHE A 380 -9.06 -3.72 2.84
CA PHE A 380 -9.42 -2.65 3.77
C PHE A 380 -10.85 -2.86 4.26
N GLY A 381 -11.08 -2.70 5.56
CA GLY A 381 -12.34 -3.11 6.18
C GLY A 381 -12.43 -4.60 6.48
N PHE A 382 -13.54 -5.03 7.08
CA PHE A 382 -13.80 -6.46 7.37
C PHE A 382 -14.87 -7.02 6.45
N THR A 383 -14.63 -8.22 5.91
CA THR A 383 -15.64 -8.95 5.14
C THR A 383 -16.68 -9.58 6.07
N GLU A 384 -17.84 -9.95 5.53
CA GLU A 384 -18.87 -10.63 6.32
C GLU A 384 -18.37 -11.95 6.94
N GLU A 385 -17.55 -12.71 6.22
CA GLU A 385 -16.95 -13.96 6.74
C GLU A 385 -15.97 -13.70 7.89
N GLU A 386 -15.18 -12.62 7.82
CA GLU A 386 -14.31 -12.19 8.91
C GLU A 386 -15.13 -11.78 10.14
N VAL A 387 -16.23 -11.06 9.96
CA VAL A 387 -17.14 -10.68 11.06
C VAL A 387 -17.79 -11.91 11.69
N LYS A 388 -18.29 -12.85 10.89
CA LYS A 388 -18.83 -14.14 11.40
C LYS A 388 -17.79 -14.87 12.24
N PHE A 389 -16.55 -14.93 11.77
CA PHE A 389 -15.47 -15.60 12.50
C PHE A 389 -15.10 -14.87 13.79
N LEU A 390 -15.08 -13.53 13.79
CA LEU A 390 -14.88 -12.70 14.98
C LEU A 390 -15.94 -12.96 16.06
N LEU A 391 -17.22 -13.02 15.67
CA LEU A 391 -18.33 -13.33 16.58
C LEU A 391 -18.16 -14.70 17.23
N LYS A 392 -17.82 -15.72 16.42
CA LYS A 392 -17.58 -17.09 16.88
C LYS A 392 -16.40 -17.17 17.85
N LYS A 393 -15.25 -16.56 17.50
CA LYS A 393 -14.06 -16.51 18.36
C LYS A 393 -14.29 -15.76 19.67
N SER A 394 -15.09 -14.70 19.63
CA SER A 394 -15.43 -13.89 20.81
C SER A 394 -16.51 -14.54 21.69
N LYS A 395 -17.05 -15.71 21.31
CA LYS A 395 -18.12 -16.45 21.99
C LYS A 395 -19.37 -15.58 22.25
N LEU A 396 -19.67 -14.64 21.35
CA LEU A 396 -20.85 -13.79 21.43
C LEU A 396 -22.01 -14.45 20.72
N ASN A 397 -23.10 -14.71 21.45
CA ASN A 397 -24.34 -15.22 20.89
C ASN A 397 -25.24 -14.05 20.46
N VAL A 398 -24.88 -13.39 19.36
CA VAL A 398 -25.64 -12.30 18.75
C VAL A 398 -26.07 -12.71 17.36
N GLU A 399 -27.33 -12.48 17.01
CA GLU A 399 -27.81 -12.71 15.65
C GLU A 399 -27.02 -11.86 14.65
N LEU A 400 -26.38 -12.53 13.68
CA LEU A 400 -25.61 -11.85 12.63
C LEU A 400 -26.46 -10.79 11.91
N ASN A 401 -27.76 -11.02 11.72
CA ASN A 401 -28.66 -10.07 11.06
C ASN A 401 -28.75 -8.73 11.82
N LYS A 402 -28.66 -8.73 13.15
CA LYS A 402 -28.64 -7.50 13.96
C LYS A 402 -27.34 -6.73 13.73
N VAL A 403 -26.19 -7.42 13.78
CA VAL A 403 -24.87 -6.86 13.48
C VAL A 403 -24.81 -6.32 12.04
N ARG A 404 -25.36 -7.08 11.09
CA ARG A 404 -25.48 -6.71 9.68
C ARG A 404 -26.27 -5.42 9.52
N SER A 405 -27.44 -5.31 10.15
CA SER A 405 -28.28 -4.09 10.05
C SER A 405 -27.59 -2.83 10.57
N TYR A 406 -26.69 -2.96 11.53
CA TYR A 406 -26.01 -1.83 12.16
C TYR A 406 -24.69 -1.45 11.49
N TYR A 407 -23.89 -2.43 11.07
CA TYR A 407 -22.50 -2.21 10.68
C TYR A 407 -22.16 -2.65 9.24
N ASN A 408 -23.03 -3.41 8.56
CA ASN A 408 -22.85 -3.75 7.13
C ASN A 408 -23.51 -2.69 6.25
N GLY A 409 -22.81 -2.23 5.22
CA GLY A 409 -23.40 -1.27 4.30
C GLY A 409 -22.51 -0.80 3.16
N TYR A 410 -21.24 -1.22 3.15
CA TYR A 410 -20.29 -0.85 2.11
C TYR A 410 -20.12 -2.01 1.15
N GLN A 411 -20.16 -1.74 -0.15
CA GLN A 411 -19.95 -2.75 -1.18
C GLN A 411 -18.76 -2.39 -2.06
N THR A 412 -17.94 -3.40 -2.36
CA THR A 412 -16.94 -3.29 -3.42
C THR A 412 -17.61 -3.40 -4.79
N SER A 413 -16.91 -2.99 -5.85
CA SER A 413 -17.34 -3.21 -7.24
C SER A 413 -17.60 -4.67 -7.62
N THR A 414 -17.13 -5.63 -6.82
CA THR A 414 -17.38 -7.07 -6.99
C THR A 414 -18.54 -7.58 -6.13
N GLY A 415 -19.29 -6.70 -5.46
CA GLY A 415 -20.39 -7.06 -4.57
C GLY A 415 -19.96 -7.60 -3.19
N ILE A 416 -18.68 -7.49 -2.82
CA ILE A 416 -18.22 -7.93 -1.49
C ILE A 416 -18.68 -6.91 -0.45
N HIS A 417 -19.36 -7.39 0.58
CA HIS A 417 -19.76 -6.59 1.73
C HIS A 417 -18.59 -6.32 2.67
N ILE A 418 -18.38 -5.04 2.97
CA ILE A 418 -17.33 -4.54 3.84
C ILE A 418 -17.96 -3.82 5.04
N TYR A 419 -17.44 -4.13 6.22
CA TYR A 419 -17.80 -3.54 7.50
C TYR A 419 -16.69 -2.61 7.96
N ASN A 420 -17.06 -1.53 8.66
CA ASN A 420 -16.09 -0.65 9.31
C ASN A 420 -15.38 -1.42 10.47
N PRO A 421 -14.04 -1.56 10.44
CA PRO A 421 -13.28 -2.26 11.47
C PRO A 421 -13.45 -1.68 12.87
N HIS A 422 -13.47 -0.35 13.01
CA HIS A 422 -13.56 0.31 14.30
C HIS A 422 -14.91 0.03 14.97
N SER A 423 -16.02 0.18 14.24
CA SER A 423 -17.36 -0.10 14.76
C SER A 423 -17.49 -1.56 15.18
N VAL A 424 -17.01 -2.51 14.38
CA VAL A 424 -17.04 -3.94 14.70
C VAL A 424 -16.18 -4.24 15.94
N ILE A 425 -14.93 -3.76 16.00
CA ILE A 425 -14.06 -3.99 17.15
C ILE A 425 -14.69 -3.39 18.42
N LYS A 426 -15.19 -2.15 18.36
CA LYS A 426 -15.85 -1.49 19.50
C LYS A 426 -17.08 -2.25 20.00
N PHE A 427 -17.88 -2.76 19.07
CA PHE A 427 -18.99 -3.63 19.40
C PHE A 427 -18.51 -4.91 20.11
N LEU A 428 -17.45 -5.57 19.62
CA LEU A 428 -16.90 -6.78 20.26
C LEU A 428 -16.37 -6.51 21.68
N GLU A 429 -15.70 -5.37 21.88
CA GLU A 429 -15.19 -4.94 23.18
C GLU A 429 -16.30 -4.65 24.18
N LYS A 430 -17.26 -3.81 23.78
CA LYS A 430 -18.32 -3.30 24.66
C LYS A 430 -19.49 -4.26 24.79
N ARG A 431 -19.60 -5.23 23.87
CA ARG A 431 -20.71 -6.19 23.76
C ARG A 431 -22.09 -5.53 23.62
N ILE A 432 -22.12 -4.32 23.08
CA ILE A 432 -23.33 -3.51 22.91
C ILE A 432 -23.38 -3.02 21.46
N ILE A 433 -24.48 -3.29 20.76
CA ILE A 433 -24.75 -2.70 19.46
C ILE A 433 -25.20 -1.26 19.70
N LYS A 434 -24.41 -0.31 19.22
CA LYS A 434 -24.72 1.14 19.21
C LYS A 434 -23.89 1.85 18.15
N ASN A 435 -24.09 3.16 18.04
CA ASN A 435 -23.26 4.03 17.20
C ASN A 435 -21.86 4.19 17.81
N TYR A 436 -20.85 3.70 17.09
CA TYR A 436 -19.42 3.88 17.29
C TYR A 436 -18.76 4.67 16.16
N TRP A 437 -19.51 5.00 15.11
CA TRP A 437 -19.09 5.86 14.03
C TRP A 437 -18.94 7.29 14.55
N ILE A 438 -17.74 7.60 15.02
CA ILE A 438 -17.36 8.94 15.48
C ILE A 438 -16.22 9.39 14.58
N ASN A 439 -16.49 10.33 13.69
CA ASN A 439 -15.51 10.84 12.74
C ASN A 439 -15.30 12.34 12.97
N ASN A 440 -14.40 12.69 13.88
CA ASN A 440 -14.31 14.06 14.40
C ASN A 440 -13.72 15.09 13.43
N SER A 441 -12.84 14.73 12.49
CA SER A 441 -12.18 15.71 11.62
C SER A 441 -13.01 16.02 10.36
N SER A 442 -13.34 15.02 9.54
CA SER A 442 -14.08 15.28 8.29
C SER A 442 -15.56 15.57 8.50
N ALA A 443 -16.12 15.24 9.68
CA ALA A 443 -17.44 15.75 10.04
C ALA A 443 -17.44 17.28 10.14
N VAL A 444 -16.35 17.95 10.51
CA VAL A 444 -16.32 19.42 10.61
C VAL A 444 -16.48 20.05 9.23
N THR A 445 -15.67 19.63 8.25
CA THR A 445 -15.74 20.10 6.86
C THR A 445 -17.13 19.83 6.28
N LEU A 446 -17.63 18.61 6.45
CA LEU A 446 -18.95 18.22 5.97
C LEU A 446 -20.07 19.05 6.62
N ILE A 447 -20.04 19.23 7.95
CA ILE A 447 -21.04 20.03 8.68
C ILE A 447 -21.03 21.47 8.17
N LYS A 448 -19.86 22.06 7.89
CA LYS A 448 -19.73 23.40 7.29
C LYS A 448 -20.38 23.45 5.91
N CYS A 449 -20.13 22.45 5.06
CA CYS A 449 -20.78 22.34 3.74
C CYS A 449 -22.31 22.22 3.87
N LEU A 450 -22.81 21.35 4.75
CA LEU A 450 -24.24 21.12 4.97
C LEU A 450 -24.95 22.40 5.46
N LYS A 451 -24.31 23.21 6.31
CA LYS A 451 -24.84 24.51 6.76
C LYS A 451 -24.98 25.55 5.65
N LYS A 452 -24.09 25.50 4.65
CA LYS A 452 -24.07 26.43 3.50
C LYS A 452 -25.00 26.00 2.35
N CYS A 453 -25.59 24.80 2.43
CA CYS A 453 -26.46 24.28 1.37
C CYS A 453 -27.74 25.12 1.19
N ASN A 454 -28.12 25.38 -0.07
CA ASN A 454 -29.40 26.00 -0.40
C ASN A 454 -30.58 25.05 -0.14
N GLN A 455 -31.81 25.56 -0.22
CA GLN A 455 -33.02 24.77 0.07
C GLN A 455 -33.20 23.56 -0.87
N ASP A 456 -32.82 23.68 -2.15
CA ASP A 456 -32.93 22.59 -3.11
C ASP A 456 -32.00 21.41 -2.78
N ILE A 457 -30.74 21.71 -2.43
CA ILE A 457 -29.76 20.71 -1.99
C ILE A 457 -30.23 20.06 -0.68
N LYS A 458 -30.71 20.86 0.28
CA LYS A 458 -31.25 20.35 1.54
C LYS A 458 -32.41 19.38 1.31
N ARG A 459 -33.34 19.69 0.39
CA ARG A 459 -34.45 18.81 0.00
C ARG A 459 -33.95 17.50 -0.62
N GLN A 460 -32.93 17.55 -1.48
CA GLN A 460 -32.34 16.33 -2.06
C GLN A 460 -31.68 15.43 -1.01
N LEU A 461 -30.92 16.02 -0.07
CA LEU A 461 -30.32 15.31 1.06
C LEU A 461 -31.38 14.70 1.99
N GLN A 462 -32.52 15.37 2.18
CA GLN A 462 -33.65 14.83 2.93
C GLN A 462 -34.29 13.64 2.22
N ASN A 463 -34.54 13.74 0.91
CA ASN A 463 -35.08 12.63 0.12
C ASN A 463 -34.16 11.39 0.21
N LEU A 464 -32.83 11.60 0.15
CA LEU A 464 -31.85 10.54 0.37
C LEU A 464 -31.98 9.92 1.77
N PHE A 465 -32.13 10.73 2.82
CA PHE A 465 -32.33 10.22 4.18
C PHE A 465 -33.62 9.40 4.32
N TYR A 466 -34.74 9.90 3.81
CA TYR A 466 -36.03 9.20 3.87
C TYR A 466 -36.04 7.93 3.01
N SER A 467 -35.22 7.83 1.96
CA SER A 467 -35.04 6.60 1.19
C SER A 467 -34.50 5.43 2.03
N PHE A 468 -33.81 5.71 3.15
CA PHE A 468 -33.33 4.67 4.08
C PHE A 468 -34.42 4.16 5.02
N TYR A 469 -35.41 4.99 5.34
CA TYR A 469 -36.57 4.65 6.17
C TYR A 469 -37.84 4.69 5.30
N PRO A 470 -38.08 3.70 4.42
CA PRO A 470 -39.28 3.69 3.61
C PRO A 470 -40.52 3.75 4.51
N ILE A 471 -41.22 4.87 4.46
CA ILE A 471 -42.54 5.02 5.05
C ILE A 471 -43.49 4.18 4.18
N LEU A 472 -44.36 3.41 4.84
CA LEU A 472 -45.32 2.45 4.27
C LEU A 472 -45.93 2.87 2.90
N ASP A 473 -46.00 1.90 1.99
CA ASP A 473 -46.83 1.85 0.77
C ASP A 473 -46.62 2.91 -0.33
N ASN A 474 -45.41 3.48 -0.45
CA ASN A 474 -45.04 4.17 -1.68
C ASN A 474 -43.73 3.60 -2.25
N ASP A 475 -43.87 2.64 -3.16
CA ASP A 475 -42.82 1.93 -3.93
C ASP A 475 -41.95 2.84 -4.82
N SER A 476 -41.94 4.14 -4.58
CA SER A 476 -41.36 5.17 -5.46
C SER A 476 -40.36 6.11 -4.76
N LEU A 477 -39.71 5.70 -3.66
CA LEU A 477 -38.50 6.40 -3.21
C LEU A 477 -37.32 5.91 -4.05
N SER A 478 -37.11 6.61 -5.17
CA SER A 478 -36.06 6.35 -6.15
C SER A 478 -34.67 6.39 -5.51
N LEU A 479 -33.84 5.41 -5.86
CA LEU A 479 -32.40 5.42 -5.56
C LEU A 479 -31.79 6.72 -6.08
N VAL A 480 -30.97 7.36 -5.25
CA VAL A 480 -30.34 8.64 -5.63
C VAL A 480 -29.23 8.36 -6.62
N LYS A 481 -29.47 8.75 -7.87
CA LYS A 481 -28.45 8.75 -8.92
C LYS A 481 -27.61 10.01 -8.77
N ALA A 482 -26.30 9.84 -8.69
CA ALA A 482 -25.33 10.91 -8.52
C ALA A 482 -24.13 10.69 -9.42
N GLN A 483 -23.53 11.77 -9.90
CA GLN A 483 -22.27 11.69 -10.60
C GLN A 483 -21.13 11.89 -9.58
N LEU A 484 -20.31 10.87 -9.36
CA LEU A 484 -19.14 11.04 -8.49
C LEU A 484 -18.08 11.85 -9.23
N ILE A 485 -17.62 12.94 -8.62
CA ILE A 485 -16.59 13.82 -9.18
C ILE A 485 -15.22 13.16 -8.97
N PRO A 486 -14.50 12.76 -10.03
CA PRO A 486 -13.23 12.03 -9.91
C PRO A 486 -12.11 12.84 -9.25
N TYR A 487 -12.19 14.17 -9.34
CA TYR A 487 -11.13 15.13 -9.02
C TYR A 487 -11.64 16.24 -8.10
N LEU A 488 -12.37 15.87 -7.04
CA LEU A 488 -12.99 16.85 -6.15
C LEU A 488 -11.92 17.68 -5.43
N ARG A 489 -11.95 19.01 -5.60
CA ARG A 489 -11.18 19.97 -4.80
C ARG A 489 -12.00 20.41 -3.59
N TYR A 490 -11.35 20.56 -2.44
CA TYR A 490 -12.02 21.02 -1.23
C TYR A 490 -12.48 22.48 -1.32
N ASP A 491 -11.75 23.35 -2.03
CA ASP A 491 -12.14 24.77 -2.18
C ASP A 491 -13.40 24.99 -3.02
N ILE A 492 -13.74 24.05 -3.92
CA ILE A 492 -15.01 24.07 -4.65
C ILE A 492 -16.20 23.98 -3.68
N LEU A 493 -16.06 23.20 -2.60
CA LEU A 493 -17.09 23.05 -1.56
C LEU A 493 -17.31 24.35 -0.77
N GLU A 494 -16.42 25.33 -0.87
CA GLU A 494 -16.57 26.64 -0.25
C GLU A 494 -17.14 27.69 -1.20
N LYS A 495 -16.80 27.61 -2.49
CA LYS A 495 -17.14 28.61 -3.51
C LYS A 495 -18.50 28.36 -4.17
N GLU A 496 -18.75 27.14 -4.66
CA GLU A 496 -19.98 26.80 -5.40
C GLU A 496 -20.41 25.35 -5.07
N LEU A 497 -21.33 25.23 -4.10
CA LEU A 497 -21.82 23.92 -3.64
C LEU A 497 -22.77 23.30 -4.67
N LYS A 498 -22.28 22.30 -5.39
CA LYS A 498 -23.07 21.42 -6.25
C LYS A 498 -23.42 20.13 -5.52
N ILE A 499 -24.61 19.57 -5.76
CA ILE A 499 -25.07 18.36 -5.07
C ILE A 499 -24.12 17.17 -5.30
N ASP A 500 -23.61 17.00 -6.52
CA ASP A 500 -22.66 15.92 -6.86
C ASP A 500 -21.35 16.03 -6.09
N ALA A 501 -20.87 17.25 -5.81
CA ALA A 501 -19.68 17.47 -4.97
C ALA A 501 -19.94 17.04 -3.52
N ILE A 502 -21.14 17.33 -3.00
CA ILE A 502 -21.56 16.93 -1.65
C ILE A 502 -21.72 15.40 -1.57
N TYR A 503 -22.38 14.79 -2.56
CA TYR A 503 -22.50 13.33 -2.65
C TYR A 503 -21.15 12.64 -2.76
N THR A 504 -20.22 13.21 -3.53
CA THR A 504 -18.85 12.71 -3.65
C THR A 504 -18.13 12.75 -2.30
N LEU A 505 -18.20 13.89 -1.58
CA LEU A 505 -17.61 14.02 -0.25
C LEU A 505 -18.24 13.03 0.74
N LEU A 506 -19.57 12.92 0.77
CA LEU A 506 -20.31 11.99 1.63
C LEU A 506 -19.93 10.53 1.36
N TYR A 507 -19.81 10.15 0.09
CA TYR A 507 -19.42 8.81 -0.33
C TYR A 507 -18.01 8.45 0.15
N TYR A 508 -17.00 9.26 -0.19
CA TYR A 508 -15.62 8.99 0.23
C TYR A 508 -15.43 9.10 1.75
N SER A 509 -16.20 9.96 2.42
CA SER A 509 -16.26 10.05 3.89
C SER A 509 -16.90 8.84 4.57
N GLY A 510 -17.56 7.95 3.80
CA GLY A 510 -18.23 6.75 4.32
C GLY A 510 -19.65 6.99 4.81
N TYR A 511 -20.25 8.15 4.53
CA TYR A 511 -21.64 8.45 4.86
C TYR A 511 -22.63 7.98 3.80
N LEU A 512 -22.13 7.63 2.61
CA LEU A 512 -22.86 6.94 1.55
C LEU A 512 -22.07 5.75 1.02
N SER A 513 -22.77 4.81 0.40
CA SER A 513 -22.18 3.71 -0.37
C SER A 513 -22.81 3.62 -1.75
N VAL A 514 -22.08 3.04 -2.69
CA VAL A 514 -22.60 2.70 -4.01
C VAL A 514 -23.34 1.37 -3.90
N LYS A 515 -24.58 1.34 -4.35
CA LYS A 515 -25.34 0.11 -4.50
C LYS A 515 -24.88 -0.58 -5.78
N THR A 516 -24.30 -1.77 -5.64
CA THR A 516 -23.96 -2.60 -6.81
C THR A 516 -25.16 -3.45 -7.20
N ASN A 517 -25.72 -3.21 -8.39
CA ASN A 517 -26.82 -3.99 -8.94
C ASN A 517 -26.29 -5.26 -9.61
N ASN A 518 -25.64 -6.15 -8.87
CA ASN A 518 -25.17 -7.42 -9.45
C ASN A 518 -25.79 -8.62 -8.73
N SER A 519 -26.87 -9.13 -9.32
CA SER A 519 -27.12 -10.56 -9.38
C SER A 519 -25.98 -11.22 -10.16
N ILE A 520 -24.90 -11.57 -9.46
CA ILE A 520 -23.79 -12.36 -10.01
C ILE A 520 -24.30 -13.79 -10.24
N ASN A 521 -25.12 -14.00 -11.26
CA ASN A 521 -25.46 -15.31 -11.80
C ASN A 521 -25.37 -15.38 -13.34
N ASP A 522 -25.22 -14.26 -14.05
CA ASP A 522 -24.90 -14.31 -15.47
C ASP A 522 -23.39 -14.39 -15.68
N LYS A 523 -22.95 -15.63 -15.93
CA LYS A 523 -21.61 -15.98 -16.44
C LYS A 523 -21.44 -15.67 -17.94
N SER A 524 -22.34 -14.90 -18.54
CA SER A 524 -22.23 -14.49 -19.93
C SER A 524 -21.61 -13.10 -20.01
N GLU A 525 -20.46 -13.08 -20.66
CA GLU A 525 -19.74 -11.91 -21.17
C GLU A 525 -18.80 -11.22 -20.18
N LYS A 526 -17.51 -11.41 -20.49
CA LYS A 526 -16.38 -10.56 -20.12
C LYS A 526 -16.61 -9.17 -20.74
N GLU A 527 -17.65 -8.47 -20.32
CA GLU A 527 -17.73 -7.04 -20.60
C GLU A 527 -16.59 -6.39 -19.84
N VAL A 528 -15.67 -5.81 -20.60
CA VAL A 528 -14.75 -4.80 -20.11
C VAL A 528 -15.64 -3.75 -19.45
N VAL A 529 -15.66 -3.72 -18.11
CA VAL A 529 -16.27 -2.61 -17.38
C VAL A 529 -15.48 -1.40 -17.85
N GLU A 530 -16.09 -0.57 -18.70
CA GLU A 530 -15.49 0.66 -19.19
C GLU A 530 -14.84 1.36 -18.00
N GLN A 531 -13.60 1.81 -18.21
CA GLN A 531 -12.96 2.73 -17.27
C GLN A 531 -14.01 3.77 -16.91
N TRP A 532 -14.27 3.94 -15.62
CA TRP A 532 -15.15 4.99 -15.14
C TRP A 532 -14.53 6.30 -15.63
N GLY A 533 -15.04 6.80 -16.75
CA GLY A 533 -14.74 8.12 -17.26
C GLY A 533 -15.33 9.14 -16.32
N ASP A 534 -15.00 10.41 -16.56
CA ASP A 534 -15.24 11.53 -15.65
C ASP A 534 -16.73 11.75 -15.26
N ASN A 535 -17.67 11.01 -15.87
CA ASN A 535 -19.12 11.16 -15.70
C ASN A 535 -19.89 9.86 -15.37
N THR A 536 -19.33 8.95 -14.57
CA THR A 536 -20.08 7.73 -14.20
C THR A 536 -21.17 8.05 -13.17
N THR A 537 -22.44 7.80 -13.54
CA THR A 537 -23.59 7.92 -12.65
C THR A 537 -23.70 6.66 -11.79
N VAL A 538 -23.77 6.83 -10.48
CA VAL A 538 -23.91 5.73 -9.50
C VAL A 538 -25.19 5.87 -8.69
N GLU A 539 -25.69 4.76 -8.19
CA GLU A 539 -26.79 4.74 -7.22
C GLU A 539 -26.23 4.77 -5.80
N LEU A 540 -26.53 5.83 -5.06
CA LEU A 540 -26.06 6.03 -3.70
C LEU A 540 -27.12 5.64 -2.67
N ILE A 541 -26.66 5.02 -1.60
CA ILE A 541 -27.48 4.63 -0.45
C ILE A 541 -26.78 5.00 0.86
N ILE A 542 -27.56 5.21 1.92
CA ILE A 542 -27.03 5.24 3.28
C ILE A 542 -26.62 3.80 3.63
N PRO A 543 -25.37 3.54 4.05
CA PRO A 543 -24.83 2.19 4.14
C PRO A 543 -25.55 1.35 5.20
N ASN A 544 -25.77 1.90 6.39
CA ASN A 544 -26.22 1.11 7.54
C ASN A 544 -26.93 1.99 8.58
N ARG A 545 -27.53 1.35 9.60
CA ARG A 545 -28.25 2.08 10.66
C ARG A 545 -27.33 2.98 11.48
N GLU A 546 -26.09 2.56 11.73
CA GLU A 546 -25.13 3.40 12.47
C GLU A 546 -24.90 4.76 11.79
N VAL A 547 -24.71 4.76 10.48
CA VAL A 547 -24.55 5.97 9.68
C VAL A 547 -25.88 6.72 9.53
N ALA A 548 -27.00 6.02 9.42
CA ALA A 548 -28.33 6.65 9.37
C ALA A 548 -28.65 7.47 10.64
N GLU A 549 -28.18 7.03 11.81
CA GLU A 549 -28.31 7.81 13.05
C GLU A 549 -27.55 9.15 12.99
N GLN A 550 -26.38 9.16 12.34
CA GLN A 550 -25.62 10.40 12.11
C GLN A 550 -26.34 11.32 11.12
N TRP A 551 -26.88 10.76 10.04
CA TRP A 551 -27.72 11.50 9.11
C TRP A 551 -28.93 12.11 9.81
N ARG A 552 -29.59 11.37 10.70
CA ARG A 552 -30.71 11.86 11.50
C ARG A 552 -30.31 13.12 12.25
N GLN A 553 -29.20 13.10 12.98
CA GLN A 553 -28.69 14.29 13.69
C GLN A 553 -28.47 15.47 12.74
N TRP A 554 -27.85 15.27 11.58
CA TRP A 554 -27.64 16.37 10.63
C TRP A 554 -28.93 16.93 10.06
N ILE A 555 -29.92 16.08 9.77
CA ILE A 555 -31.21 16.52 9.24
C ILE A 555 -31.93 17.41 10.26
N PHE A 556 -32.02 16.97 11.52
CA PHE A 556 -32.70 17.72 12.58
C PHE A 556 -31.91 18.95 13.07
N GLU A 557 -30.62 18.78 13.37
CA GLU A 557 -29.83 19.81 14.08
C GLU A 557 -29.15 20.82 13.13
N ILE A 558 -28.93 20.46 11.87
CA ILE A 558 -28.10 21.26 10.95
C ILE A 558 -28.88 21.74 9.74
N ILE A 559 -29.58 20.83 9.07
CA ILE A 559 -30.35 21.15 7.87
C ILE A 559 -31.62 21.93 8.25
N GLY A 560 -32.17 21.65 9.45
CA GLY A 560 -33.18 22.46 10.13
C GLY A 560 -34.60 22.07 9.76
N ILE A 561 -35.04 20.89 10.22
CA ILE A 561 -36.43 20.43 10.15
C ILE A 561 -36.80 19.83 11.51
N GLN A 562 -38.02 20.14 12.01
CA GLN A 562 -38.69 19.47 13.12
C GLN A 562 -39.51 18.29 12.63
#